data_AF-A0A838W4K3-F1
#
_entry.id   AF-A0A838W4K3-F1
#
_cell.length_a   1.000
_cell.length_b   1.000
_cell.length_c   1.000
_cell.angle_alpha   90.00
_cell.angle_beta   90.00
_cell.angle_gamma   90.00
#
_symmetry.space_group_name_H-M   'P 1'
#
loop_
_entity.id
_entity.type
_entity.pdbx_description
1 polymer ?
#
loop_
_entity_poly.entity_id
_entity_poly.type
_entity_poly.pdbx_seq_one_letter_code
_entity_poly.pdbx_strand_id
1 'polypeptide(L)'
;MHRTTDFDKARDELFAHIHRCDVLQANEEQRAEWMKETVDYLGERYPALAPEQLDELKAIGARFCQPAIPHGRGNTALTLEDETPEEDGADSLVGAA
;
A
#
# COMPACT_ATOMS: atom_id res chain seq x y z
N MET A 1 -24.89 5.41 -25.00
CA MET A 1 -23.55 5.10 -25.53
C MET A 1 -22.55 5.74 -24.58
N HIS A 2 -21.80 4.98 -23.80
CA HIS A 2 -20.70 5.55 -23.02
C HIS A 2 -19.62 5.93 -24.03
N ARG A 3 -19.35 7.23 -24.21
CA ARG A 3 -18.25 7.68 -25.05
C ARG A 3 -16.99 7.59 -24.20
N THR A 4 -16.25 6.49 -24.34
CA THR A 4 -14.98 6.30 -23.62
C THR A 4 -13.98 7.37 -24.08
N THR A 5 -13.51 8.19 -23.14
CA THR A 5 -12.50 9.22 -23.41
C THR A 5 -11.14 8.56 -23.70
N ASP A 6 -10.20 9.29 -24.29
CA ASP A 6 -8.84 8.75 -24.47
C ASP A 6 -8.15 8.50 -23.12
N PHE A 7 -8.49 9.29 -22.09
CA PHE A 7 -8.07 9.02 -20.71
C PHE A 7 -8.61 7.68 -20.19
N ASP A 8 -9.90 7.39 -20.38
CA ASP A 8 -10.49 6.11 -19.95
C ASP A 8 -9.80 4.93 -20.66
N LYS A 9 -9.51 5.05 -21.97
CA LYS A 9 -8.77 4.01 -22.71
C LYS A 9 -7.36 3.82 -22.17
N ALA A 10 -6.63 4.91 -21.92
CA ALA A 10 -5.28 4.86 -21.38
C ALA A 10 -5.26 4.24 -19.97
N ARG A 11 -6.24 4.55 -19.13
CA ARG A 11 -6.41 3.94 -17.80
C ARG A 11 -6.67 2.44 -17.90
N ASP A 12 -7.59 2.02 -18.76
CA ASP A 12 -7.92 0.61 -18.93
C ASP A 12 -6.72 -0.17 -19.51
N GLU A 13 -5.95 0.45 -20.41
CA GLU A 13 -4.72 -0.12 -20.96
C GLU A 13 -3.60 -0.22 -19.92
N LEU A 14 -3.44 0.77 -19.03
CA LEU A 14 -2.52 0.72 -17.90
C LEU A 14 -2.83 -0.49 -17.00
N PHE A 15 -4.09 -0.70 -16.63
CA PHE A 15 -4.48 -1.85 -15.81
C PHE A 15 -4.25 -3.18 -16.53
N ALA A 16 -4.49 -3.24 -17.84
CA ALA A 16 -4.17 -4.42 -18.63
C ALA A 16 -2.66 -4.73 -18.63
N HIS A 17 -1.79 -3.72 -18.64
CA HIS A 17 -0.33 -3.92 -18.49
C HIS A 17 0.04 -4.39 -17.09
N ILE A 18 -0.51 -3.77 -16.04
CA ILE A 18 -0.28 -4.17 -14.64
C ILE A 18 -0.62 -5.65 -14.45
N HIS A 19 -1.76 -6.11 -14.98
CA HIS A 19 -2.22 -7.49 -14.82
C HIS A 19 -1.44 -8.50 -15.65
N ARG A 20 -0.93 -8.12 -16.83
CA ARG A 20 -0.17 -9.05 -17.70
C ARG A 20 1.29 -9.21 -17.30
N CYS A 21 1.90 -8.16 -16.76
CA CYS A 21 3.31 -8.15 -16.39
C CYS A 21 3.58 -8.64 -14.97
N ASP A 22 2.55 -9.03 -14.20
CA ASP A 22 2.66 -9.42 -12.78
C ASP A 22 3.50 -8.45 -11.94
N VAL A 23 3.45 -7.16 -12.28
CA VAL A 23 4.27 -6.10 -11.66
C VAL A 23 4.05 -5.98 -10.15
N LEU A 24 2.93 -6.53 -9.65
CA LEU A 24 2.62 -6.63 -8.23
C LEU A 24 3.62 -7.50 -7.44
N GLN A 25 4.34 -8.41 -8.09
CA GLN A 25 5.35 -9.27 -7.45
C GLN A 25 6.77 -8.67 -7.49
N ALA A 26 6.99 -7.60 -8.25
CA ALA A 26 8.29 -6.93 -8.32
C ALA A 26 8.56 -6.08 -7.07
N ASN A 27 9.83 -5.80 -6.78
CA ASN A 27 10.18 -4.92 -5.68
C ASN A 27 9.78 -3.45 -5.98
N GLU A 28 9.81 -2.59 -4.96
CA GLU A 28 9.32 -1.22 -5.08
C GLU A 28 10.05 -0.39 -6.15
N GLU A 29 11.37 -0.51 -6.25
CA GLU A 29 12.18 0.23 -7.22
C GLU A 29 11.86 -0.21 -8.66
N GLN A 30 11.81 -1.52 -8.90
CA GLN A 30 11.43 -2.09 -10.19
C GLN A 30 10.02 -1.69 -10.60
N ARG A 31 9.08 -1.68 -9.65
CA ARG A 31 7.71 -1.23 -9.88
C ARG A 31 7.65 0.25 -10.25
N ALA A 32 8.46 1.09 -9.60
CA ALA A 32 8.48 2.52 -9.84
C ALA A 32 9.06 2.86 -11.23
N GLU A 33 10.16 2.22 -11.63
CA GLU A 33 10.73 2.39 -12.98
C GLU A 33 9.75 1.89 -14.04
N TRP A 34 9.21 0.67 -13.87
CA TRP A 34 8.22 0.13 -14.80
C TRP A 34 7.01 1.05 -14.97
N MET A 35 6.51 1.63 -13.87
CA MET A 35 5.39 2.57 -13.91
C MET A 35 5.75 3.84 -14.70
N LYS A 36 6.96 4.36 -14.51
CA LYS A 36 7.46 5.52 -15.24
C LYS A 36 7.54 5.22 -16.73
N GLU A 37 8.16 4.11 -17.12
CA GLU A 37 8.30 3.69 -18.52
C GLU A 37 6.92 3.43 -19.18
N THR A 38 6.00 2.81 -18.45
CA THR A 38 4.66 2.51 -18.96
C THR A 38 3.84 3.79 -19.17
N VAL A 39 3.93 4.76 -18.26
CA VAL A 39 3.23 6.06 -18.41
C VAL A 39 3.83 6.88 -19.56
N ASP A 40 5.15 6.83 -19.75
CA ASP A 40 5.82 7.48 -20.89
C ASP A 40 5.31 6.91 -22.22
N TYR A 41 5.26 5.57 -22.33
CA TYR A 41 4.66 4.86 -23.47
C TYR A 41 3.19 5.28 -23.72
N LEU A 42 2.38 5.40 -22.67
CA LEU A 42 0.99 5.84 -22.80
C LEU A 42 0.90 7.29 -23.27
N GLY A 43 1.83 8.16 -22.89
CA GLY A 43 1.93 9.52 -23.39
C GLY A 43 2.22 9.59 -24.88
N GLU A 44 3.13 8.75 -25.38
CA GLU A 44 3.43 8.65 -26.81
C GLU A 44 2.24 8.08 -27.60
N ARG A 45 1.55 7.08 -27.04
CA ARG A 45 0.41 6.40 -27.65
C ARG A 45 -0.85 7.27 -27.69
N TYR A 46 -1.09 8.05 -26.65
CA TYR A 46 -2.25 8.93 -26.50
C TYR A 46 -1.81 10.40 -26.44
N PRO A 47 -1.39 11.00 -27.57
CA PRO A 47 -0.84 12.36 -27.61
C PRO A 47 -1.85 13.46 -27.27
N ALA A 48 -3.13 13.12 -27.15
CA ALA A 48 -4.18 14.03 -26.72
C ALA A 48 -4.26 14.18 -25.18
N LEU A 49 -3.54 13.36 -24.41
CA LEU A 49 -3.50 13.46 -22.96
C LEU A 49 -2.63 14.64 -22.54
N ALA A 50 -3.16 15.47 -21.65
CA ALA A 50 -2.39 16.50 -21.00
C ALA A 50 -1.35 15.87 -20.04
N PRO A 51 -0.23 16.56 -19.77
CA PRO A 51 0.77 16.08 -18.80
C PRO A 51 0.15 15.82 -17.41
N GLU A 52 -0.84 16.61 -17.00
CA GLU A 52 -1.59 16.42 -15.75
C GLU A 52 -2.35 15.09 -15.72
N GLN A 53 -2.89 14.65 -16.86
CA GLN A 53 -3.58 13.37 -16.97
C GLN A 53 -2.60 12.19 -16.93
N LEU A 54 -1.38 12.36 -17.45
CA LEU A 54 -0.32 11.34 -17.33
C LEU A 54 0.15 11.21 -15.88
N ASP A 55 0.28 12.32 -15.15
CA ASP A 55 0.59 12.29 -13.72
C ASP A 55 -0.54 11.61 -12.92
N GLU A 56 -1.80 11.90 -13.26
CA GLU A 56 -2.95 11.23 -12.68
C GLU A 56 -2.93 9.71 -12.93
N LEU A 57 -2.65 9.27 -14.16
CA LEU A 57 -2.50 7.84 -14.50
C LEU A 57 -1.40 7.18 -13.65
N LYS A 58 -0.26 7.85 -13.51
CA LYS A 58 0.85 7.38 -12.68
C LYS A 58 0.43 7.23 -11.22
N ALA A 59 -0.27 8.22 -10.67
CA ALA A 59 -0.74 8.20 -9.29
C ALA A 59 -1.78 7.09 -9.05
N ILE A 60 -2.72 6.90 -9.99
CA ILE A 60 -3.72 5.82 -9.95
C ILE A 60 -3.02 4.46 -9.99
N GLY A 61 -2.12 4.23 -10.93
CA GLY A 61 -1.38 2.98 -11.06
C GLY A 61 -0.52 2.67 -9.82
N ALA A 62 0.18 3.68 -9.30
CA ALA A 62 1.01 3.52 -8.10
C ALA A 62 0.18 3.10 -6.87
N ARG A 63 -0.99 3.71 -6.67
CA ARG A 63 -1.93 3.35 -5.59
C ARG A 63 -2.49 1.95 -5.76
N PHE A 64 -2.83 1.57 -6.99
CA PHE A 64 -3.35 0.24 -7.28
C PHE A 64 -2.34 -0.86 -6.94
N CYS A 65 -1.05 -0.60 -7.16
CA CYS A 65 0.00 -1.56 -6.84
C CYS A 65 0.41 -1.58 -5.35
N GLN A 66 -0.16 -0.72 -4.48
CA GLN A 66 0.15 -0.75 -3.05
C GLN A 66 -0.39 -2.06 -2.42
N PRO A 67 0.36 -2.68 -1.48
CA PRO A 67 -0.13 -3.85 -0.77
C PRO A 67 -1.41 -3.51 0.01
N ALA A 68 -2.37 -4.43 0.02
CA ALA A 68 -3.59 -4.26 0.81
C ALA A 68 -3.22 -4.11 2.29
N ILE A 69 -3.75 -3.08 2.95
CA ILE A 69 -3.53 -2.87 4.39
C ILE A 69 -4.07 -4.11 5.11
N PRO A 70 -3.23 -4.85 5.85
CA PRO A 70 -3.71 -5.99 6.61
C PRO A 70 -4.58 -5.47 7.76
N HIS A 71 -5.90 -5.51 7.60
CA HIS A 71 -6.86 -5.33 8.69
C HIS A 71 -6.94 -6.59 9.55
N GLY A 72 -5.80 -7.00 10.13
CA GLY A 72 -5.71 -8.09 11.10
C GLY A 72 -5.52 -7.52 12.50
N ARG A 73 -6.31 -7.98 13.48
CA ARG A 73 -6.15 -7.65 14.91
C ARG A 73 -4.69 -7.77 15.33
N GLY A 74 -4.06 -6.65 15.66
CA GLY A 74 -2.64 -6.62 16.02
C GLY A 74 -2.11 -5.21 16.24
N ASN A 75 -2.88 -4.33 16.86
CA ASN A 75 -2.36 -3.11 17.48
C ASN A 75 -2.66 -3.15 18.98
N THR A 76 -2.14 -4.17 19.66
CA THR A 76 -1.85 -4.02 21.08
C THR A 76 -0.78 -2.94 21.17
N ALA A 77 -1.21 -1.71 21.42
CA ALA A 77 -0.35 -0.61 21.77
C ALA A 77 0.54 -1.07 22.94
N LEU A 78 1.82 -1.33 22.66
CA LEU A 78 2.85 -1.48 23.68
C LEU A 78 3.17 -0.09 24.24
N THR A 79 2.22 0.49 24.96
CA THR A 79 2.45 1.61 25.88
C THR A 79 1.37 1.54 26.96
N LEU A 80 1.56 0.65 27.92
CA LEU A 80 1.13 0.90 29.30
C LEU A 80 2.20 0.30 30.20
N GLU A 81 3.30 1.04 30.30
CA GLU A 81 4.02 1.11 31.57
C GLU A 81 3.02 1.71 32.56
N ASP A 82 2.44 0.90 33.45
CA ASP A 82 2.00 1.40 34.75
C ASP A 82 1.69 0.29 35.76
N GLU A 83 2.19 0.54 36.98
CA GLU A 83 1.78 0.02 38.28
C GLU A 83 1.88 -1.48 38.58
N THR A 84 2.91 -1.83 39.35
CA THR A 84 2.84 -2.92 40.34
C THR A 84 2.28 -2.36 41.66
N PRO A 85 1.01 -2.63 42.02
CA PRO A 85 0.57 -2.54 43.40
C PRO A 85 0.78 -3.91 44.05
N GLU A 86 1.89 -4.08 44.78
CA GLU A 86 2.05 -5.20 45.71
C GLU A 86 1.92 -4.66 47.13
N GLU A 87 0.70 -4.64 47.65
CA GLU A 87 0.43 -4.50 49.08
C GLU A 87 -0.34 -5.73 49.58
N ASP A 88 0.06 -6.15 50.78
CA ASP A 88 -0.69 -6.92 51.78
C ASP A 88 -0.53 -8.46 51.82
N GLY A 89 0.37 -8.89 52.72
CA GLY A 89 -0.10 -9.53 53.95
C GLY A 89 0.01 -11.06 54.10
N ALA A 90 0.18 -11.44 55.38
CA ALA A 90 0.12 -12.78 56.00
C ALA A 90 1.40 -13.65 55.94
N ASP A 91 2.18 -13.72 57.02
CA ASP A 91 1.98 -14.55 58.23
C ASP A 91 2.24 -16.05 57.99
N SER A 92 3.37 -16.58 58.48
CA SER A 92 3.41 -17.42 59.69
C SER A 92 4.76 -18.11 59.95
N LEU A 93 4.97 -18.42 61.23
CA LEU A 93 6.11 -19.02 61.93
C LEU A 93 6.63 -20.38 61.39
N VAL A 94 7.96 -20.59 61.53
CA VAL A 94 8.64 -21.69 62.28
C VAL A 94 10.16 -21.49 62.10
N GLY A 95 11.10 -21.49 63.06
CA GLY A 95 11.23 -22.21 64.32
C GLY A 95 12.33 -23.29 64.19
N ALA A 96 13.58 -23.00 64.57
CA ALA A 96 14.64 -23.96 64.95
C ALA A 96 15.99 -23.23 65.08
N ALA A 97 16.91 -23.51 66.00
CA ALA A 97 16.95 -24.23 67.27
C ALA A 97 18.34 -23.88 67.87
#